data_AF-A0A293LAM0-F1
#
_entry.id   AF-A0A293LAM0-F1
#
_cell.length_a   1.000
_cell.length_b   1.000
_cell.length_c   1.000
_cell.angle_alpha   90.00
_cell.angle_beta   90.00
_cell.angle_gamma   90.00
#
_symmetry.space_group_name_H-M   'P 1'
#
loop_
_entity.id
_entity.type
_entity.pdbx_description
1 polymer ?
#
loop_
_entity_poly.entity_id
_entity_poly.type
_entity_poly.pdbx_seq_one_letter_code
_entity_poly.pdbx_strand_id
1 'polypeptide(L)'
;MPKLNKPVPLQTECHPCGGRRCQICKSMQATKIVKSTNSNFIVKINADLDCNSSNVIYAIQCNACRAQYVGQTKTSFRNRFNNHRSDVAKKPNCPYHVTSTNPAIPLKTSQFLFCNLTLLQIKYGSSASHI
;
A
#
# COMPACT_ATOMS: atom_id res chain seq x y z
N MET A 1 -33.35 7.95 28.67
CA MET A 1 -33.28 7.90 27.19
C MET A 1 -31.84 7.62 26.77
N PRO A 2 -31.53 6.50 26.12
CA PRO A 2 -30.19 6.26 25.58
C PRO A 2 -29.94 7.22 24.40
N LYS A 3 -28.82 7.95 24.45
CA LYS A 3 -28.40 8.87 23.40
C LYS A 3 -28.08 8.06 22.14
N LEU A 4 -28.75 8.38 21.04
CA LEU A 4 -28.50 7.81 19.71
C LEU A 4 -27.06 8.16 19.30
N ASN A 5 -26.21 7.14 19.12
CA ASN A 5 -24.87 7.35 18.57
C ASN A 5 -25.03 7.90 17.15
N LYS A 6 -24.50 9.11 16.92
CA LYS A 6 -24.38 9.68 15.57
C LYS A 6 -23.61 8.67 14.70
N PRO A 7 -24.03 8.41 13.45
CA PRO A 7 -23.24 7.59 12.54
C PRO A 7 -21.86 8.24 12.40
N VAL A 8 -20.83 7.53 12.88
CA VAL A 8 -19.44 7.93 12.66
C VAL A 8 -19.27 7.99 11.14
N PRO A 9 -18.84 9.13 10.56
CA PRO A 9 -18.56 9.20 9.14
C PRO A 9 -17.60 8.06 8.80
N LEU A 10 -17.97 7.21 7.83
CA LEU A 10 -17.14 6.10 7.39
C LEU A 10 -15.78 6.68 6.97
N GLN A 11 -14.77 6.55 7.82
CA GLN A 11 -13.45 7.14 7.57
C GLN A 11 -12.85 6.40 6.39
N THR A 12 -12.71 7.07 5.24
CA THR A 12 -12.10 6.48 4.05
C THR A 12 -10.66 6.97 3.95
N GLU A 13 -9.77 6.33 4.70
CA GLU A 13 -8.35 6.65 4.70
C GLU A 13 -7.48 5.40 4.79
N CYS A 14 -6.27 5.50 4.25
CA CYS A 14 -5.20 4.55 4.55
C CYS A 14 -4.42 5.08 5.76
N HIS A 15 -4.25 4.27 6.80
CA HIS A 15 -3.57 4.67 8.04
C HIS A 15 -2.74 3.52 8.64
N PRO A 16 -1.74 3.80 9.49
CA PRO A 16 -1.04 2.76 10.22
C PRO A 16 -1.98 2.03 11.19
N CYS A 17 -1.83 0.71 11.34
CA CYS A 17 -2.67 -0.09 12.24
C CYS A 17 -2.35 0.06 13.74
N GLY A 18 -1.37 0.90 14.11
CA GLY A 18 -0.97 1.13 15.51
C GLY A 18 -0.22 -0.03 16.19
N GLY A 19 0.03 -1.13 15.51
CA GLY A 19 0.70 -2.30 16.08
C GLY A 19 2.18 -2.01 16.42
N ARG A 20 2.57 -2.16 17.70
CA ARG A 20 3.94 -1.89 18.18
C ARG A 20 5.05 -2.63 17.42
N ARG A 21 4.76 -3.85 16.93
CA ARG A 21 5.72 -4.68 16.16
C ARG A 21 5.48 -4.63 14.64
N CYS A 22 4.54 -3.83 14.16
CA CYS A 22 4.24 -3.71 12.74
C CYS A 22 5.32 -2.88 12.05
N GLN A 23 6.15 -3.52 11.22
CA GLN A 23 7.23 -2.82 10.51
C GLN A 23 6.71 -1.86 9.42
N ILE A 24 5.47 -2.04 8.96
CA ILE A 24 4.83 -1.15 7.96
C ILE A 24 4.44 0.18 8.59
N CYS A 25 3.97 0.18 9.85
CA CYS A 25 3.50 1.40 10.50
C CYS A 25 4.54 2.51 10.57
N LYS A 26 5.83 2.17 10.52
CA LYS A 26 6.94 3.13 10.48
C LYS A 26 7.05 3.87 9.15
N SER A 27 6.57 3.27 8.06
CA SER A 27 6.69 3.77 6.68
C SER A 27 5.34 4.17 6.08
N MET A 28 4.24 4.04 6.83
CA MET A 28 2.89 4.33 6.38
C MET A 28 2.38 5.59 7.07
N GLN A 29 1.99 6.58 6.26
CA GLN A 29 1.38 7.82 6.74
C GLN A 29 -0.12 7.81 6.43
N ALA A 30 -0.91 8.42 7.32
CA ALA A 30 -2.33 8.56 7.10
C ALA A 30 -2.61 9.41 5.84
N THR A 31 -3.41 8.90 4.91
CA THR A 31 -3.76 9.61 3.69
C THR A 31 -5.09 9.15 3.12
N LYS A 32 -5.77 10.04 2.40
CA LYS A 32 -7.03 9.76 1.67
C LYS A 32 -6.82 9.63 0.17
N ILE A 33 -5.59 9.83 -0.30
CA ILE A 33 -5.26 9.81 -1.73
C ILE A 33 -3.93 9.11 -2.01
N VAL A 34 -3.83 8.58 -3.22
CA VAL A 34 -2.57 8.12 -3.83
C VAL A 34 -2.31 8.98 -5.06
N LYS A 35 -1.16 9.65 -5.11
CA LYS A 35 -0.74 10.46 -6.24
C LYS A 35 0.35 9.72 -7.03
N SER A 36 0.20 9.64 -8.34
CA SER A 36 1.25 9.12 -9.24
C SER A 36 2.47 10.06 -9.23
N THR A 37 3.68 9.50 -9.27
CA THR A 37 4.90 10.32 -9.42
C THR A 37 5.30 10.52 -10.87
N ASN A 38 4.80 9.70 -11.79
CA ASN A 38 5.08 9.80 -13.23
C ASN A 38 4.00 10.59 -13.99
N SER A 39 2.89 10.95 -13.34
CA SER A 39 1.78 11.67 -13.96
C SER A 39 1.02 12.50 -12.93
N ASN A 40 0.14 13.39 -13.40
CA ASN A 40 -0.76 14.15 -12.51
C ASN A 40 -1.98 13.33 -12.02
N PHE A 41 -1.94 12.00 -12.15
CA PHE A 41 -3.02 11.12 -11.77
C PHE A 41 -3.13 10.99 -10.25
N ILE A 42 -4.34 11.14 -9.72
CA ILE A 42 -4.66 11.05 -8.29
C ILE A 42 -5.83 10.09 -8.11
N VAL A 43 -5.67 9.11 -7.22
CA VAL A 43 -6.73 8.18 -6.84
C VAL A 43 -7.19 8.47 -5.42
N LYS A 44 -8.50 8.61 -5.22
CA LYS A 44 -9.11 8.72 -3.89
C LYS A 44 -9.28 7.33 -3.27
N ILE A 45 -8.92 7.22 -2.00
CA ILE A 45 -9.14 6.03 -1.18
C ILE A 45 -10.59 6.06 -0.71
N ASN A 46 -11.34 5.00 -1.04
CA ASN A 46 -12.78 4.92 -0.77
C ASN A 46 -13.12 3.89 0.32
N ALA A 47 -12.13 3.52 1.14
CA ALA A 47 -12.27 2.53 2.21
C ALA A 47 -11.32 2.87 3.35
N ASP A 48 -11.63 2.37 4.54
CA ASP A 48 -10.71 2.36 5.68
C ASP A 48 -9.67 1.25 5.48
N LEU A 49 -8.40 1.60 5.41
CA LEU A 49 -7.32 0.67 5.07
C LEU A 49 -6.15 0.79 6.03
N ASP A 50 -5.71 -0.34 6.53
CA ASP A 50 -4.58 -0.44 7.45
C ASP A 50 -3.58 -1.51 7.01
N CYS A 51 -2.52 -1.71 7.80
CA CYS A 51 -1.51 -2.71 7.50
C CYS A 51 -2.06 -4.15 7.41
N ASN A 52 -3.22 -4.44 8.02
CA ASN A 52 -3.82 -5.78 8.06
C ASN A 52 -4.85 -6.00 6.94
N SER A 53 -5.17 -4.95 6.18
CA SER A 53 -6.13 -5.00 5.09
C SER A 53 -5.70 -5.99 4.00
N SER A 54 -6.67 -6.73 3.47
CA SER A 54 -6.51 -7.76 2.43
C SER A 54 -7.21 -7.30 1.14
N ASN A 55 -6.91 -7.95 0.02
CA ASN A 55 -7.45 -7.57 -1.30
C ASN A 55 -7.17 -6.10 -1.65
N VAL A 56 -5.90 -5.70 -1.52
CA VAL A 56 -5.46 -4.32 -1.75
C VAL A 56 -4.47 -4.23 -2.91
N ILE A 57 -4.57 -3.13 -3.65
CA ILE A 57 -3.51 -2.58 -4.48
C ILE A 57 -2.69 -1.67 -3.57
N TYR A 58 -1.36 -1.67 -3.69
CA TYR A 58 -0.49 -0.84 -2.88
C TYR A 58 0.54 -0.12 -3.74
N ALA A 59 0.90 1.10 -3.33
CA ALA A 59 1.96 1.89 -3.92
C ALA A 59 3.07 2.09 -2.89
N ILE A 60 4.31 1.79 -3.29
CA ILE A 60 5.53 2.03 -2.52
C ILE A 60 6.34 3.08 -3.28
N GLN A 61 6.50 4.25 -2.68
CA GLN A 61 7.22 5.36 -3.29
C GLN A 61 8.57 5.56 -2.61
N CYS A 62 9.67 5.57 -3.38
CA CYS A 62 10.98 5.96 -2.86
C CYS A 62 11.03 7.48 -2.61
N ASN A 63 11.49 7.90 -1.44
CA ASN A 63 11.60 9.33 -1.13
C ASN A 63 12.80 9.99 -1.81
N ALA A 64 13.87 9.25 -2.10
CA ALA A 64 15.08 9.79 -2.71
C ALA A 64 14.93 10.04 -4.22
N CYS A 65 14.47 9.03 -4.97
CA CYS A 65 14.35 9.12 -6.44
C CYS A 65 12.92 9.29 -6.95
N ARG A 66 11.92 9.36 -6.04
CA ARG A 66 10.49 9.60 -6.34
C ARG A 66 9.81 8.54 -7.21
N ALA A 67 10.48 7.45 -7.57
CA ALA A 67 9.82 6.38 -8.29
C ALA A 67 8.81 5.62 -7.42
N GLN A 68 7.84 5.02 -8.09
CA GLN A 68 6.74 4.29 -7.46
C GLN A 68 6.66 2.87 -7.98
N TYR A 69 6.60 1.92 -7.05
CA TYR A 69 6.25 0.54 -7.32
C TYR A 69 4.78 0.31 -6.95
N VAL A 70 3.98 -0.20 -7.89
CA VAL A 70 2.59 -0.59 -7.66
C VAL A 70 2.49 -2.12 -7.68
N GLY A 71 1.86 -2.69 -6.65
CA GLY A 71 1.62 -4.12 -6.55
C GLY A 71 0.21 -4.42 -6.04
N GLN A 72 -0.17 -5.69 -6.06
CA GLN A 72 -1.45 -6.16 -5.52
C GLN A 72 -1.25 -7.37 -4.63
N THR A 73 -2.17 -7.58 -3.70
CA THR A 73 -2.20 -8.77 -2.85
C THR A 73 -3.61 -9.18 -2.49
N LYS A 74 -3.89 -10.49 -2.51
CA LYS A 74 -5.12 -11.08 -1.97
C LYS A 74 -5.02 -11.30 -0.47
N THR A 75 -3.84 -11.65 0.03
CA THR A 75 -3.59 -11.80 1.47
C THR A 75 -3.40 -10.42 2.13
N SER A 76 -3.37 -10.39 3.46
CA SER A 76 -3.12 -9.13 4.19
C SER A 76 -1.83 -8.47 3.74
N PHE A 77 -1.85 -7.15 3.63
CA PHE A 77 -0.71 -6.37 3.19
C PHE A 77 0.52 -6.61 4.08
N ARG A 78 0.31 -6.75 5.38
CA ARG A 78 1.34 -7.16 6.35
C ARG A 78 2.03 -8.48 5.98
N ASN A 79 1.27 -9.51 5.62
CA ASN A 79 1.85 -10.79 5.24
C ASN A 79 2.62 -10.67 3.93
N ARG A 80 2.05 -10.00 2.93
CA ARG A 80 2.75 -9.73 1.66
C ARG A 80 4.08 -9.01 1.87
N PHE A 81 4.08 -7.96 2.66
CA PHE A 81 5.27 -7.16 2.95
C PHE A 81 6.34 -7.95 3.71
N ASN A 82 5.94 -8.73 4.73
CA ASN A 82 6.87 -9.56 5.49
C ASN A 82 7.48 -10.69 4.66
N ASN A 83 6.69 -11.33 3.80
CA ASN A 83 7.18 -12.35 2.89
C ASN A 83 8.18 -11.75 1.90
N HIS A 84 7.81 -10.64 1.26
CA HIS A 84 8.71 -9.96 0.33
C HIS A 84 10.03 -9.55 1.00
N ARG A 85 9.98 -8.99 2.22
CA ARG A 85 11.19 -8.67 3.00
C ARG A 85 12.05 -9.91 3.27
N SER A 86 11.41 -11.04 3.59
CA SER A 86 12.11 -12.30 3.87
C SER A 86 12.75 -12.89 2.61
N ASP A 87 12.06 -12.81 1.48
CA ASP A 87 12.55 -13.29 0.19
C ASP A 87 13.78 -12.52 -0.27
N VAL A 88 13.73 -11.18 -0.18
CA VAL A 88 14.87 -10.30 -0.52
C VAL A 88 16.05 -10.54 0.41
N ALA A 89 15.82 -10.80 1.71
CA ALA A 89 16.89 -11.10 2.66
C ALA A 89 17.58 -12.45 2.38
N LYS A 90 16.82 -13.47 1.96
CA LYS A 90 17.37 -14.80 1.64
C LYS A 90 18.06 -14.86 0.28
N LYS A 91 17.71 -13.95 -0.64
CA LYS A 91 18.19 -13.94 -2.02
C LYS A 91 18.69 -12.55 -2.42
N PRO A 92 19.78 -12.06 -1.81
CA PRO A 92 20.29 -10.71 -2.03
C PRO A 92 20.73 -10.44 -3.49
N ASN A 93 20.99 -11.51 -4.26
CA ASN A 93 21.45 -11.45 -5.64
C ASN A 93 20.44 -11.97 -6.68
N CYS A 94 19.18 -12.22 -6.31
CA CYS A 94 18.19 -12.68 -7.29
C CYS A 94 17.66 -11.49 -8.14
N PRO A 95 17.87 -11.50 -9.47
CA PRO A 95 17.39 -10.44 -10.36
C PRO A 95 15.86 -10.45 -10.55
N TYR A 96 15.11 -11.37 -9.93
CA TYR A 96 13.68 -11.59 -10.20
C TYR A 96 12.72 -10.56 -9.57
N HIS A 97 13.24 -9.49 -8.95
CA HIS A 97 12.43 -8.35 -8.51
C HIS A 97 12.80 -7.06 -9.28
N VAL A 98 13.11 -7.19 -10.57
CA VAL A 98 12.95 -6.09 -11.53
C VAL A 98 11.46 -5.95 -11.84
N THR A 99 10.80 -5.00 -11.21
CA THR A 99 9.50 -4.55 -11.70
C THR A 99 9.76 -3.80 -12.99
N SER A 100 9.04 -4.17 -14.05
CA SER A 100 9.05 -3.54 -15.36
C SER A 100 8.71 -2.05 -15.27
N THR A 101 9.68 -1.25 -14.88
CA THR A 101 9.72 0.20 -15.00
C THR A 101 11.19 0.53 -15.18
N ASN A 102 11.55 0.96 -16.38
CA ASN A 102 12.84 1.56 -16.63
C ASN A 102 12.84 2.97 -15.97
N PRO A 103 13.77 3.31 -15.05
CA PRO A 103 14.87 2.52 -14.54
C PRO A 103 14.46 1.64 -13.34
N ALA A 104 14.93 0.40 -13.36
CA ALA A 104 14.65 -0.60 -12.33
C ALA A 104 15.22 -0.14 -10.99
N ILE A 105 14.37 0.02 -9.98
CA ILE A 105 14.83 0.25 -8.61
C ILE A 105 14.92 -1.10 -7.94
N PRO A 106 16.14 -1.60 -7.66
CA PRO A 106 16.28 -2.74 -6.79
C PRO A 106 15.87 -2.29 -5.39
N LEU A 107 14.60 -2.49 -5.02
CA LEU A 107 14.12 -2.28 -3.66
C LEU A 107 14.78 -3.31 -2.75
N LYS A 108 16.00 -3.01 -2.30
CA LYS A 108 16.68 -3.79 -1.26
C LYS A 108 15.85 -3.69 0.02
N THR A 109 15.90 -4.73 0.87
CA THR A 109 15.21 -4.77 2.16
C THR A 109 15.42 -3.53 3.04
N SER A 110 16.60 -2.89 2.95
CA SER A 110 16.94 -1.65 3.66
C SER A 110 16.28 -0.39 3.08
N GLN A 111 15.80 -0.41 1.83
CA GLN A 111 15.21 0.75 1.16
C GLN A 111 13.74 0.99 1.57
N PHE A 112 13.03 -0.02 2.11
CA PHE A 112 11.65 0.16 2.57
C PHE A 112 11.49 1.14 3.74
N LEU A 113 12.57 1.43 4.47
CA LEU A 113 12.57 2.45 5.54
C LEU A 113 12.53 3.89 4.99
N PHE A 114 12.87 4.10 3.72
CA PHE A 114 12.85 5.43 3.08
C PHE A 114 11.71 5.57 2.06
N CYS A 115 10.69 4.70 2.16
CA CYS A 115 9.57 4.70 1.23
C CYS A 115 8.27 5.09 1.92
N ASN A 116 7.44 5.85 1.21
CA ASN A 116 6.05 6.06 1.59
C ASN A 116 5.21 4.87 1.09
N LEU A 117 4.41 4.29 1.99
CA LEU A 117 3.47 3.22 1.67
C LEU A 117 2.04 3.70 1.71
N THR A 118 1.25 3.33 0.70
CA THR A 118 -0.19 3.61 0.65
C THR A 118 -0.96 2.46 0.04
N LEU A 119 -2.17 2.22 0.54
CA LEU A 119 -3.07 1.15 0.11
C LEU A 119 -4.31 1.71 -0.61
N LEU A 120 -4.83 0.91 -1.54
CA LEU A 120 -6.09 1.09 -2.22
C LEU A 120 -6.85 -0.26 -2.23
N GLN A 121 -8.16 -0.23 -2.12
CA GLN A 121 -8.98 -1.45 -2.26
C GLN A 121 -9.02 -1.92 -3.71
N ILE A 122 -8.95 -3.24 -3.93
CA ILE A 122 -9.28 -3.85 -5.22
C ILE A 122 -10.81 -3.80 -5.36
N LYS A 123 -11.32 -3.04 -6.32
CA LYS A 123 -12.70 -3.20 -6.78
C LYS A 123 -12.73 -4.38 -7.74
N TYR A 124 -13.13 -5.56 -7.27
CA TYR A 124 -13.58 -6.61 -8.18
C TYR A 124 -14.92 -6.16 -8.73
N GLY A 125 -15.03 -5.97 -10.04
CA GLY A 125 -16.28 -5.54 -10.67
C GLY A 125 -17.40 -6.50 -10.33
N SER A 126 -18.37 -6.05 -9.54
CA SER A 126 -19.72 -6.62 -9.56
C SER A 126 -20.40 -6.11 -10.83
N SER A 127 -20.60 -7.04 -11.77
CA SER A 127 -21.51 -7.04 -12.93
C SER A 127 -21.56 -5.83 -13.88
N ALA A 128 -21.52 -6.20 -15.16
CA ALA A 128 -21.95 -5.42 -16.31
C ALA A 128 -23.19 -4.54 -16.05
N SER A 129 -23.14 -3.30 -16.52
CA SER A 129 -24.28 -2.57 -17.10
C SER A 129 -23.72 -1.37 -17.87
N HIS A 130 -24.13 -1.25 -19.14
CA HIS A 130 -24.01 -0.05 -19.96
C HIS A 130 -24.31 1.24 -19.16
N ILE A 131 -23.57 2.32 -19.43
CA ILE A 131 -24.02 3.50 -20.20
C ILE A 131 -22.78 4.11 -20.86
#